data_AF-A0A1W0A7X0-F1
#
_entry.id   AF-A0A1W0A7X0-F1
#
_cell.length_a   1.000
_cell.length_b   1.000
_cell.length_c   1.000
_cell.angle_alpha   90.00
_cell.angle_beta   90.00
_cell.angle_gamma   90.00
#
_symmetry.space_group_name_H-M   'P 1'
#
loop_
_entity.id
_entity.type
_entity.pdbx_description
1 polymer ?
#
loop_
_entity_poly.entity_id
_entity_poly.type
_entity_poly.pdbx_seq_one_letter_code
_entity_poly.pdbx_strand_id
1 'polypeptide(L)'
;MVITLKYFEQPMEVSIVVAVARATGGIGIEGRLPWRLAGDLKRFREITTGGVVVMGRKTWESLPPKHRPLPNRVNVILTRNATLAKELANTANVHVAASLDDALNVAGNTTPVYVIGGQSVYDEALHHPRCNRAYVTMVDGDFKCDAFFPSTMKQLGFVETNQSEIMEENGIKYQYVQLDRKHEELQYLELIDKIILQGNKKGDRTGTGTMSLFGAQMRFSLRNDVFPLLTTKRVFWKGVAEELLWFISGDTNAKTLQDKGIKIWDGNGSREYLDSIGLTHREAGDLGPVYGFQWRHFGAKYVDMHTDYTGQGVDQLADVINKIKNKPDDRRILLSAWNPSDLGLMALPPCHMFCQFYVADGELSCQMYQRSADMGLGVPFNIASYALLTRMIAQVCGLKAGDFIHVIGDAHVYLNHIEPLKEQLSRTPRPFPTLRLNPAKKNIDDFTFEDFTIENYTPHKTIKMEMSV
;
A
#
# COMPACT_ATOMS: atom_id res chain seq x y z
N MET A 1 0.69 -40.21 11.24
CA MET A 1 0.28 -39.02 12.00
C MET A 1 -0.47 -38.12 11.03
N VAL A 2 -1.80 -38.10 11.12
CA VAL A 2 -2.67 -37.33 10.22
C VAL A 2 -2.47 -35.84 10.54
N ILE A 3 -1.85 -35.10 9.62
CA ILE A 3 -1.72 -33.65 9.75
C ILE A 3 -3.09 -33.06 9.45
N THR A 4 -3.81 -32.68 10.49
CA THR A 4 -5.02 -31.87 10.37
C THR A 4 -4.61 -30.53 9.74
N LEU A 5 -4.99 -30.32 8.48
CA LEU A 5 -4.95 -29.01 7.85
C LEU A 5 -5.82 -28.08 8.70
N LYS A 6 -5.19 -27.19 9.48
CA LYS A 6 -5.89 -26.01 10.00
C LYS A 6 -6.34 -25.22 8.76
N TYR A 7 -7.63 -25.28 8.45
CA TYR A 7 -8.25 -24.32 7.56
C TYR A 7 -7.96 -22.94 8.15
N PHE A 8 -7.12 -22.17 7.46
CA PHE A 8 -6.91 -20.77 7.80
C PHE A 8 -8.24 -20.05 7.55
N GLU A 9 -8.81 -19.41 8.57
CA GLU A 9 -9.93 -18.49 8.40
C GLU A 9 -9.51 -17.42 7.40
N GLN A 10 -10.17 -17.38 6.24
CA GLN A 10 -10.06 -16.25 5.33
C GLN A 10 -10.48 -15.00 6.11
N PRO A 11 -9.70 -13.90 6.08
CA PRO A 11 -10.10 -12.69 6.78
C PRO A 11 -11.47 -12.25 6.26
N MET A 12 -12.42 -12.04 7.17
CA MET A 12 -13.80 -11.77 6.80
C MET A 12 -13.91 -10.51 5.93
N GLU A 13 -14.66 -10.68 4.85
CA GLU A 13 -14.97 -9.69 3.82
C GLU A 13 -15.90 -8.60 4.36
N VAL A 14 -15.50 -7.33 4.21
CA VAL A 14 -16.39 -6.18 4.43
C VAL A 14 -16.90 -5.73 3.07
N SER A 15 -18.23 -5.64 2.93
CA SER A 15 -18.88 -5.21 1.70
C SER A 15 -19.67 -3.93 1.91
N ILE A 16 -19.67 -3.05 0.92
CA ILE A 16 -20.61 -1.92 0.87
C ILE A 16 -21.88 -2.36 0.13
N VAL A 17 -23.04 -1.89 0.58
CA VAL A 17 -24.31 -2.02 -0.16
C VAL A 17 -24.94 -0.64 -0.25
N VAL A 18 -25.09 -0.11 -1.46
CA VAL A 18 -25.51 1.29 -1.67
C VAL A 18 -26.31 1.45 -2.97
N ALA A 19 -27.29 2.36 -2.97
CA ALA A 19 -27.92 2.86 -4.19
C ALA A 19 -27.48 4.31 -4.42
N VAL A 20 -27.05 4.64 -5.65
CA VAL A 20 -26.47 5.94 -5.99
C VAL A 20 -27.13 6.51 -7.25
N ALA A 21 -27.37 7.82 -7.29
CA ALA A 21 -27.72 8.53 -8.51
C ALA A 21 -26.50 8.52 -9.44
N ARG A 22 -26.61 7.90 -10.63
CA ARG A 22 -25.50 7.68 -11.54
C ARG A 22 -24.77 8.98 -11.93
N ALA A 23 -25.51 10.06 -12.14
CA ALA A 23 -24.97 11.33 -12.61
C ALA A 23 -24.19 12.10 -11.53
N THR A 24 -24.59 11.99 -10.26
CA THR A 24 -24.10 12.87 -9.19
C THR A 24 -23.44 12.13 -8.03
N GLY A 25 -23.61 10.81 -7.93
CA GLY A 25 -23.25 10.03 -6.76
C GLY A 25 -24.16 10.26 -5.55
N GLY A 26 -25.28 10.96 -5.71
CA GLY A 26 -26.21 11.26 -4.62
C GLY A 26 -26.83 9.99 -4.02
N ILE A 27 -26.99 9.94 -2.70
CA ILE A 27 -27.54 8.78 -1.95
C ILE A 27 -28.72 9.12 -1.06
N GLY A 28 -28.98 10.41 -0.82
CA GLY A 28 -29.99 10.84 0.13
C GLY A 28 -30.31 12.32 0.04
N ILE A 29 -31.50 12.66 0.51
CA ILE A 29 -32.00 14.02 0.69
C ILE A 29 -32.81 14.08 1.99
N GLU A 30 -32.47 14.99 2.90
CA GLU A 30 -33.20 15.22 4.15
C GLU A 30 -33.47 13.93 4.97
N GLY A 31 -32.50 13.01 4.97
CA GLY A 31 -32.63 11.72 5.67
C GLY A 31 -33.61 10.74 5.02
N ARG A 32 -33.83 10.85 3.71
CA ARG A 32 -34.66 9.93 2.91
C ARG A 32 -33.95 9.54 1.63
N LEU A 33 -34.36 8.42 1.03
CA LEU A 33 -33.94 8.06 -0.32
C LEU A 33 -34.62 8.99 -1.34
N PRO A 34 -33.90 9.48 -2.37
CA PRO A 34 -34.50 10.36 -3.38
C PRO A 34 -35.48 9.65 -4.34
N TRP A 35 -35.51 8.31 -4.31
CA TRP A 35 -36.34 7.45 -5.16
C TRP A 35 -36.98 6.32 -4.35
N ARG A 36 -37.91 5.60 -5.00
CA ARG A 36 -38.54 4.40 -4.44
C ARG A 36 -38.52 3.26 -5.46
N LEU A 37 -37.60 2.33 -5.24
CA LEU A 37 -37.38 1.15 -6.08
C LEU A 37 -37.56 -0.11 -5.22
N ALA A 38 -38.63 -0.85 -5.47
CA ALA A 38 -38.95 -2.05 -4.70
C ALA A 38 -37.97 -3.18 -5.00
N GLY A 39 -37.53 -3.29 -6.26
CA GLY A 39 -36.50 -4.24 -6.69
C GLY A 39 -35.16 -4.02 -5.97
N ASP A 40 -34.73 -2.77 -5.82
CA ASP A 40 -33.51 -2.42 -5.08
C ASP A 40 -33.60 -2.80 -3.59
N LEU A 41 -34.72 -2.46 -2.93
CA LEU A 41 -34.95 -2.85 -1.52
C LEU A 41 -35.00 -4.37 -1.33
N LYS A 42 -35.55 -5.10 -2.31
CA LYS A 42 -35.54 -6.56 -2.33
C LYS A 42 -34.09 -7.09 -2.41
N ARG A 43 -33.30 -6.59 -3.36
CA ARG A 43 -31.87 -6.94 -3.52
C ARG A 43 -31.08 -6.63 -2.25
N PHE A 44 -31.26 -5.44 -1.68
CA PHE A 44 -30.63 -5.03 -0.42
C PHE A 44 -30.90 -6.05 0.69
N ARG A 45 -32.17 -6.48 0.83
CA ARG A 45 -32.54 -7.48 1.82
C ARG A 45 -31.89 -8.83 1.55
N GLU A 46 -31.88 -9.29 0.31
CA GLU A 46 -31.28 -10.58 -0.09
C GLU A 46 -29.77 -10.61 0.20
N ILE A 47 -29.05 -9.55 -0.14
CA ILE A 47 -27.60 -9.44 0.10
C ILE A 47 -27.28 -9.43 1.59
N THR A 48 -28.04 -8.67 2.39
CA THR A 48 -27.66 -8.37 3.78
C THR A 48 -28.20 -9.36 4.81
N THR A 49 -29.18 -10.18 4.46
CA THR A 49 -29.83 -11.11 5.41
C THR A 49 -28.84 -12.15 5.94
N GLY A 50 -28.86 -12.40 7.25
CA GLY A 50 -27.93 -13.33 7.92
C GLY A 50 -26.56 -12.73 8.27
N GLY A 51 -26.29 -11.49 7.85
CA GLY A 51 -25.05 -10.78 8.17
C GLY A 51 -25.18 -9.74 9.28
N VAL A 52 -24.09 -9.00 9.47
CA VAL A 52 -24.03 -7.79 10.29
C VAL A 52 -24.17 -6.57 9.38
N VAL A 53 -25.12 -5.69 9.68
CA VAL A 53 -25.27 -4.41 8.97
C VAL A 53 -24.74 -3.28 9.83
N VAL A 54 -23.77 -2.54 9.29
CA VAL A 54 -23.15 -1.39 9.94
C VAL A 54 -23.70 -0.12 9.33
N MET A 55 -24.21 0.77 10.17
CA MET A 55 -24.75 2.05 9.70
C MET A 55 -24.48 3.21 10.66
N GLY A 56 -24.40 4.42 10.14
CA GLY A 56 -24.31 5.63 10.95
C GLY A 56 -25.65 5.99 11.59
N ARG A 57 -25.62 6.75 12.69
CA ARG A 57 -26.83 7.25 13.38
C ARG A 57 -27.91 7.81 12.44
N LYS A 58 -27.55 8.70 11.51
CA LYS A 58 -28.55 9.35 10.62
C LYS A 58 -29.25 8.32 9.71
N THR A 59 -28.52 7.30 9.26
CA THR A 59 -29.09 6.20 8.49
C THR A 59 -30.02 5.35 9.35
N TRP A 60 -29.60 5.03 10.58
CA TRP A 60 -30.49 4.37 11.54
C TRP A 60 -31.79 5.15 11.73
N GLU A 61 -31.69 6.46 12.01
CA GLU A 61 -32.82 7.38 12.20
C GLU A 61 -33.74 7.49 10.98
N SER A 62 -33.21 7.37 9.76
CA SER A 62 -33.96 7.38 8.50
C SER A 62 -34.83 6.13 8.28
N LEU A 63 -34.49 5.01 8.92
CA LEU A 63 -35.26 3.77 8.78
C LEU A 63 -36.65 3.96 9.42
N PRO A 64 -37.74 3.59 8.72
CA PRO A 64 -39.07 3.64 9.30
C PRO A 64 -39.14 2.84 10.63
N PRO A 65 -39.80 3.35 11.68
CA PRO A 65 -39.83 2.69 13.00
C PRO A 65 -40.28 1.22 12.95
N LYS A 66 -41.24 0.89 12.09
CA LYS A 66 -41.72 -0.50 11.87
C LYS A 66 -40.70 -1.46 11.24
N HIS A 67 -39.59 -0.95 10.73
CA HIS A 67 -38.52 -1.71 10.09
C HIS A 67 -37.20 -1.61 10.87
N ARG A 68 -37.25 -1.11 12.11
CA ARG A 68 -36.11 -0.94 13.00
C ARG A 68 -36.27 -1.87 14.22
N PRO A 69 -35.31 -2.76 14.51
CA PRO A 69 -34.12 -3.09 13.72
C PRO A 69 -34.46 -3.83 12.41
N LEU A 70 -33.50 -3.88 11.48
CA LEU A 70 -33.64 -4.68 10.27
C LEU A 70 -33.69 -6.17 10.65
N PRO A 71 -34.76 -6.92 10.31
CA PRO A 71 -34.93 -8.30 10.79
C PRO A 71 -33.91 -9.25 10.18
N ASN A 72 -33.62 -10.35 10.89
CA ASN A 72 -32.67 -11.42 10.50
C ASN A 72 -31.24 -10.93 10.25
N ARG A 73 -30.84 -9.85 10.94
CA ARG A 73 -29.53 -9.22 10.85
C ARG A 73 -29.11 -8.73 12.24
N VAL A 74 -27.81 -8.72 12.48
CA VAL A 74 -27.23 -7.96 13.60
C VAL A 74 -27.07 -6.52 13.14
N ASN A 75 -27.67 -5.56 13.85
CA ASN A 75 -27.62 -4.15 13.47
C ASN A 75 -26.58 -3.43 14.34
N VAL A 76 -25.54 -2.85 13.74
CA VAL A 76 -24.51 -2.08 14.45
C VAL A 76 -24.62 -0.62 14.07
N ILE A 77 -24.85 0.24 15.05
CA ILE A 77 -25.01 1.68 14.84
C ILE A 77 -23.74 2.40 15.29
N LEU A 78 -23.09 3.07 14.35
CA LEU A 78 -21.96 3.96 14.63
C LEU A 78 -22.47 5.28 15.19
N THR A 79 -22.20 5.52 16.47
CA THR A 79 -22.57 6.75 17.15
C THR A 79 -21.66 7.08 18.32
N ARG A 80 -21.38 8.37 18.50
CA ARG A 80 -20.71 8.92 19.69
C ARG A 80 -21.70 9.56 20.67
N ASN A 81 -23.00 9.53 20.36
CA ASN A 81 -24.03 10.07 21.24
C ASN A 81 -24.31 9.07 22.37
N ALA A 82 -23.88 9.43 23.58
CA ALA A 82 -24.02 8.59 24.78
C ALA A 82 -25.47 8.30 25.17
N THR A 83 -26.39 9.22 24.92
CA THR A 83 -27.82 9.04 25.20
C THR A 83 -28.40 7.95 24.29
N LEU A 84 -28.19 8.09 22.98
CA LEU A 84 -28.65 7.10 22.01
C LEU A 84 -27.98 5.74 22.25
N ALA A 85 -26.70 5.73 22.61
CA ALA A 85 -26.01 4.49 22.94
C ALA A 85 -26.67 3.73 24.10
N LYS A 86 -27.08 4.45 25.16
CA LYS A 86 -27.80 3.87 26.30
C LYS A 86 -29.20 3.39 25.93
N GLU A 87 -29.93 4.14 25.10
CA GLU A 87 -31.26 3.74 24.62
C GLU A 87 -31.21 2.44 23.80
N LEU A 88 -30.20 2.30 22.94
CA LEU A 88 -30.05 1.14 22.07
C LEU A 88 -29.47 -0.10 22.78
N ALA A 89 -28.78 0.07 23.91
CA ALA A 89 -28.08 -1.01 24.62
C ALA A 89 -28.98 -2.21 25.00
N ASN A 90 -30.28 -1.98 25.19
CA ASN A 90 -31.25 -3.02 25.56
C ASN A 90 -32.10 -3.52 24.39
N THR A 91 -31.83 -3.06 23.16
CA THR A 91 -32.59 -3.47 21.98
C THR A 91 -32.01 -4.77 21.42
N ALA A 92 -32.84 -5.82 21.33
CA ALA A 92 -32.40 -7.11 20.80
C ALA A 92 -31.85 -6.99 19.37
N ASN A 93 -30.72 -7.67 19.10
CA ASN A 93 -30.00 -7.65 17.83
C ASN A 93 -29.49 -6.26 17.38
N VAL A 94 -29.32 -5.34 18.34
CA VAL A 94 -28.77 -4.01 18.10
C VAL A 94 -27.53 -3.81 18.97
N HIS A 95 -26.46 -3.34 18.34
CA HIS A 95 -25.20 -2.99 19.00
C HIS A 95 -24.80 -1.56 18.63
N VAL A 96 -23.96 -0.97 19.47
CA VAL A 96 -23.43 0.37 19.26
C VAL A 96 -21.91 0.30 19.25
N ALA A 97 -21.30 1.02 18.32
CA ALA A 97 -19.86 1.07 18.14
C ALA A 97 -19.41 2.52 17.87
N ALA A 98 -18.17 2.86 18.23
CA ALA A 98 -17.64 4.21 18.04
C ALA A 98 -16.93 4.40 16.68
N SER A 99 -16.53 3.30 16.04
CA SER A 99 -15.86 3.22 14.74
C SER A 99 -16.28 1.96 13.97
N LEU A 100 -15.87 1.88 12.69
CA LEU A 100 -16.02 0.66 11.91
C LEU A 100 -15.23 -0.50 12.52
N ASP A 101 -14.01 -0.28 13.03
CA ASP A 101 -13.22 -1.33 13.69
C ASP A 101 -13.93 -1.93 14.90
N ASP A 102 -14.53 -1.08 15.75
CA ASP A 102 -15.34 -1.53 16.88
C ASP A 102 -16.55 -2.35 16.41
N ALA A 103 -17.15 -1.97 15.28
CA ALA A 103 -18.26 -2.72 14.69
C ALA A 103 -17.83 -4.08 14.15
N LEU A 104 -16.61 -4.21 13.61
CA LEU A 104 -16.07 -5.49 13.14
C LEU A 104 -15.87 -6.48 14.30
N ASN A 105 -15.52 -5.99 15.50
CA ASN A 105 -15.41 -6.85 16.69
C ASN A 105 -16.76 -7.49 17.09
N VAL A 106 -17.89 -6.84 16.79
CA VAL A 106 -19.24 -7.39 17.04
C VAL A 106 -19.55 -8.57 16.11
N ALA A 107 -19.06 -8.55 14.87
CA ALA A 107 -19.35 -9.58 13.87
C ALA A 107 -18.59 -10.90 14.07
N GLY A 108 -17.56 -10.91 14.92
CA GLY A 108 -16.63 -12.04 15.06
C GLY A 108 -15.75 -12.21 13.82
N ASN A 109 -15.40 -13.45 13.46
CA ASN A 109 -14.55 -13.77 12.29
C ASN A 109 -15.30 -14.41 11.11
N THR A 110 -16.54 -14.85 11.30
CA THR A 110 -17.24 -15.72 10.33
C THR A 110 -18.50 -15.11 9.71
N THR A 111 -19.03 -14.02 10.28
CA THR A 111 -20.27 -13.39 9.81
C THR A 111 -19.97 -12.27 8.81
N PRO A 112 -20.52 -12.27 7.59
CA PRO A 112 -20.34 -11.19 6.63
C PRO A 112 -20.78 -9.83 7.19
N VAL A 113 -20.00 -8.78 6.90
CA VAL A 113 -20.29 -7.41 7.32
C VAL A 113 -20.66 -6.56 6.11
N TYR A 114 -21.80 -5.89 6.21
CA TYR A 114 -22.33 -5.01 5.19
C TYR A 114 -22.41 -3.58 5.73
N VAL A 115 -21.64 -2.67 5.15
CA VAL A 115 -21.74 -1.24 5.41
C VAL A 115 -22.86 -0.69 4.53
N ILE A 116 -23.91 -0.14 5.17
CA ILE A 116 -25.15 0.29 4.50
C ILE A 116 -25.40 1.80 4.60
N GLY A 117 -24.36 2.55 4.96
CA GLY A 117 -24.34 4.02 4.96
C GLY A 117 -24.27 4.65 6.35
N GLY A 118 -24.28 5.98 6.48
CA GLY A 118 -24.37 6.98 5.42
C GLY A 118 -23.00 7.41 4.87
N GLN A 119 -22.96 8.56 4.20
CA GLN A 119 -21.78 9.12 3.52
C GLN A 119 -20.46 8.95 4.30
N SER A 120 -20.40 9.36 5.57
CA SER A 120 -19.17 9.26 6.36
C SER A 120 -18.74 7.82 6.66
N VAL A 121 -19.72 6.91 6.81
CA VAL A 121 -19.45 5.49 7.09
C VAL A 121 -19.01 4.76 5.82
N TYR A 122 -19.57 5.14 4.67
CA TYR A 122 -19.06 4.67 3.38
C TYR A 122 -17.63 5.12 3.15
N ASP A 123 -17.32 6.39 3.42
CA ASP A 123 -15.96 6.91 3.29
C ASP A 123 -14.97 6.15 4.19
N GLU A 124 -15.31 5.95 5.47
CA GLU A 124 -14.51 5.14 6.40
C GLU A 124 -14.33 3.70 5.89
N ALA A 125 -15.40 3.06 5.41
CA ALA A 125 -15.36 1.69 4.90
C ALA A 125 -14.48 1.55 3.65
N LEU A 126 -14.55 2.48 2.71
CA LEU A 126 -13.76 2.42 1.48
C LEU A 126 -12.25 2.47 1.73
N HIS A 127 -11.83 3.19 2.76
CA HIS A 127 -10.43 3.27 3.17
C HIS A 127 -10.01 2.10 4.06
N HIS A 128 -10.95 1.27 4.51
CA HIS A 128 -10.66 0.12 5.36
C HIS A 128 -10.08 -1.05 4.54
N PRO A 129 -8.98 -1.68 4.97
CA PRO A 129 -8.27 -2.70 4.18
C PRO A 129 -9.09 -3.98 3.97
N ARG A 130 -10.05 -4.27 4.85
CA ARG A 130 -10.96 -5.42 4.72
C ARG A 130 -12.15 -5.14 3.79
N CYS A 131 -12.35 -3.90 3.36
CA CYS A 131 -13.39 -3.56 2.38
C CYS A 131 -12.86 -3.78 0.97
N ASN A 132 -13.33 -4.84 0.35
CA ASN A 132 -12.89 -5.27 -0.98
C ASN A 132 -14.05 -5.47 -1.95
N ARG A 133 -15.30 -5.24 -1.54
CA ARG A 133 -16.47 -5.35 -2.42
C ARG A 133 -17.48 -4.23 -2.17
N ALA A 134 -18.12 -3.79 -3.25
CA ALA A 134 -19.28 -2.91 -3.20
C ALA A 134 -20.37 -3.43 -4.14
N TYR A 135 -21.56 -3.63 -3.57
CA TYR A 135 -22.80 -3.87 -4.29
C TYR A 135 -23.50 -2.53 -4.50
N VAL A 136 -23.45 -2.03 -5.72
CA VAL A 136 -23.99 -0.72 -6.08
C VAL A 136 -25.25 -0.89 -6.91
N THR A 137 -26.28 -0.11 -6.61
CA THR A 137 -27.43 0.10 -7.51
C THR A 137 -27.26 1.47 -8.14
N MET A 138 -26.95 1.50 -9.44
CA MET A 138 -26.80 2.73 -10.22
C MET A 138 -28.17 3.18 -10.72
N VAL A 139 -28.66 4.31 -10.22
CA VAL A 139 -30.00 4.84 -10.52
C VAL A 139 -29.91 6.00 -11.48
N ASP A 140 -30.62 5.93 -12.59
CA ASP A 140 -30.66 6.98 -13.61
C ASP A 140 -31.74 8.01 -13.29
N GLY A 141 -31.37 9.29 -13.38
CA GLY A 141 -32.28 10.40 -13.14
C GLY A 141 -31.56 11.60 -12.53
N ASP A 142 -32.24 12.75 -12.56
CA ASP A 142 -31.79 13.97 -11.91
C ASP A 142 -32.49 14.10 -10.55
N PHE A 143 -31.76 13.76 -9.49
CA PHE A 143 -32.27 13.74 -8.13
C PHE A 143 -31.57 14.80 -7.29
N LYS A 144 -32.35 15.65 -6.61
CA LYS A 144 -31.82 16.54 -5.56
C LYS A 144 -31.31 15.69 -4.40
N CYS A 145 -30.04 15.88 -4.03
CA CYS A 145 -29.37 15.14 -2.96
C CYS A 145 -28.57 16.11 -2.07
N ASP A 146 -28.50 15.82 -0.77
CA ASP A 146 -27.65 16.51 0.22
C ASP A 146 -26.61 15.57 0.86
N ALA A 147 -26.66 14.28 0.54
CA ALA A 147 -25.69 13.27 0.89
C ALA A 147 -25.22 12.53 -0.37
N PHE A 148 -23.92 12.25 -0.44
CA PHE A 148 -23.26 11.68 -1.61
C PHE A 148 -22.39 10.49 -1.25
N PHE A 149 -22.32 9.51 -2.14
CA PHE A 149 -21.35 8.41 -2.06
C PHE A 149 -19.97 8.91 -2.51
N PRO A 150 -18.87 8.50 -1.86
CA PRO A 150 -17.54 8.94 -2.24
C PRO A 150 -17.17 8.56 -3.69
N SER A 151 -16.60 9.50 -4.44
CA SER A 151 -16.14 9.29 -5.82
C SER A 151 -14.76 8.62 -5.92
N THR A 152 -14.20 8.19 -4.78
CA THR A 152 -12.83 7.70 -4.64
C THR A 152 -12.62 6.24 -5.00
N MET A 153 -13.69 5.48 -5.27
CA MET A 153 -13.68 4.04 -5.57
C MET A 153 -12.56 3.62 -6.54
N LYS A 154 -12.50 4.28 -7.70
CA LYS A 154 -11.53 3.93 -8.75
C LYS A 154 -10.09 4.19 -8.31
N GLN A 155 -9.84 5.27 -7.56
CA GLN A 155 -8.52 5.60 -7.04
C GLN A 155 -8.09 4.61 -5.94
N LEU A 156 -9.07 4.06 -5.22
CA LEU A 156 -8.88 3.04 -4.20
C LEU A 156 -8.77 1.61 -4.77
N GLY A 157 -8.78 1.45 -6.09
CA GLY A 157 -8.57 0.16 -6.77
C GLY A 157 -9.82 -0.69 -6.97
N PHE A 158 -11.02 -0.13 -6.74
CA PHE A 158 -12.27 -0.81 -7.09
C PHE A 158 -12.49 -0.78 -8.60
N VAL A 159 -12.76 -1.94 -9.17
CA VAL A 159 -13.08 -2.12 -10.59
C VAL A 159 -14.39 -2.88 -10.73
N GLU A 160 -15.13 -2.59 -11.80
CA GLU A 160 -16.37 -3.30 -12.09
C GLU A 160 -16.05 -4.74 -12.48
N THR A 161 -16.70 -5.69 -11.82
CA THR A 161 -16.52 -7.13 -12.07
C THR A 161 -17.80 -7.80 -12.53
N ASN A 162 -18.96 -7.19 -12.29
CA ASN A 162 -20.25 -7.69 -12.76
C ASN A 162 -21.26 -6.55 -12.92
N GLN A 163 -22.18 -6.71 -13.87
CA GLN A 163 -23.32 -5.83 -14.07
C GLN A 163 -24.56 -6.62 -14.49
N SER A 164 -25.74 -6.20 -14.03
CA SER A 164 -27.01 -6.74 -14.50
C SER A 164 -27.46 -6.08 -15.80
N GLU A 165 -28.53 -6.61 -16.38
CA GLU A 165 -29.36 -5.86 -17.33
C GLU A 165 -29.94 -4.59 -16.67
N ILE A 166 -30.33 -3.62 -17.50
CA ILE A 166 -31.01 -2.40 -17.05
C ILE A 166 -32.47 -2.75 -16.73
N MET A 167 -32.90 -2.39 -15.53
CA MET A 167 -34.28 -2.54 -15.06
C MET A 167 -34.97 -1.17 -15.04
N GLU A 168 -36.30 -1.18 -15.03
CA GLU A 168 -37.10 0.03 -14.91
C GLU A 168 -38.26 -0.20 -13.93
N GLU A 169 -38.39 0.67 -12.93
CA GLU A 169 -39.50 0.69 -11.98
C GLU A 169 -39.98 2.14 -11.80
N ASN A 170 -41.29 2.37 -11.88
CA ASN A 170 -41.89 3.70 -11.73
C ASN A 170 -41.28 4.77 -12.68
N GLY A 171 -40.88 4.37 -13.89
CA GLY A 171 -40.23 5.26 -14.87
C GLY A 171 -38.77 5.61 -14.55
N ILE A 172 -38.18 4.98 -13.54
CA ILE A 172 -36.78 5.16 -13.15
C ILE A 172 -35.99 3.94 -13.62
N LYS A 173 -34.98 4.16 -14.45
CA LYS A 173 -34.05 3.12 -14.89
C LYS A 173 -32.96 2.94 -13.85
N TYR A 174 -32.55 1.69 -13.62
CA TYR A 174 -31.44 1.40 -12.72
C TYR A 174 -30.75 0.08 -13.09
N GLN A 175 -29.53 -0.08 -12.63
CA GLN A 175 -28.68 -1.23 -12.92
C GLN A 175 -27.93 -1.67 -11.67
N TYR A 176 -27.81 -2.97 -11.46
CA TYR A 176 -26.96 -3.50 -10.41
C TYR A 176 -25.54 -3.64 -10.91
N VAL A 177 -24.59 -3.12 -10.14
CA VAL A 177 -23.16 -3.18 -10.40
C VAL A 177 -22.47 -3.80 -9.20
N GLN A 178 -21.52 -4.69 -9.44
CA GLN A 178 -20.58 -5.18 -8.44
C GLN A 178 -19.19 -4.62 -8.75
N LEU A 179 -18.57 -4.03 -7.73
CA LEU A 179 -17.19 -3.58 -7.80
C LEU A 179 -16.37 -4.37 -6.80
N ASP A 180 -15.25 -4.93 -7.24
CA ASP A 180 -14.27 -5.58 -6.38
C ASP A 180 -12.96 -4.78 -6.37
N ARG A 181 -12.34 -4.68 -5.20
CA ARG A 181 -11.04 -4.04 -5.01
C ARG A 181 -9.94 -4.99 -5.46
N LYS A 182 -9.22 -4.63 -6.52
CA LYS A 182 -8.05 -5.40 -6.94
C LYS A 182 -6.96 -5.34 -5.86
N HIS A 183 -6.34 -6.47 -5.60
CA HIS A 183 -5.17 -6.52 -4.73
C HIS A 183 -4.02 -5.72 -5.35
N GLU A 184 -3.38 -4.83 -4.59
CA GLU A 184 -2.38 -3.89 -5.11
C GLU A 184 -1.16 -4.59 -5.71
N GLU A 185 -0.77 -5.77 -5.23
CA GLU A 185 0.28 -6.63 -5.82
C GLU A 185 0.02 -7.00 -7.28
N LEU A 186 -1.24 -6.97 -7.76
CA LEU A 186 -1.54 -7.21 -9.17
C LEU A 186 -0.87 -6.17 -10.08
N GLN A 187 -0.61 -4.94 -9.62
CA GLN A 187 0.12 -3.95 -10.41
C GLN A 187 1.53 -4.44 -10.79
N TYR A 188 2.21 -5.13 -9.87
CA TYR A 188 3.53 -5.70 -10.09
C TYR A 188 3.47 -6.90 -11.06
N LEU A 189 2.50 -7.80 -10.86
CA LEU A 189 2.34 -8.98 -11.72
C LEU A 189 1.91 -8.61 -13.13
N GLU A 190 0.92 -7.72 -13.29
CA GLU A 190 0.45 -7.23 -14.58
C GLU A 190 1.59 -6.50 -15.32
N LEU A 191 2.48 -5.78 -14.62
CA LEU A 191 3.64 -5.14 -15.23
C LEU A 191 4.69 -6.15 -15.71
N ILE A 192 4.96 -7.21 -14.93
CA ILE A 192 5.85 -8.30 -15.38
C ILE A 192 5.30 -8.98 -16.64
N ASP A 193 4.02 -9.36 -16.62
CA ASP A 193 3.38 -10.02 -17.76
C ASP A 193 3.45 -9.13 -19.01
N LYS A 194 3.16 -7.83 -18.84
CA LYS A 194 3.28 -6.84 -19.93
C LYS A 194 4.70 -6.73 -20.47
N ILE A 195 5.74 -6.71 -19.61
CA ILE A 195 7.14 -6.67 -20.04
C ILE A 195 7.52 -7.95 -20.81
N ILE A 196 7.08 -9.12 -20.35
CA ILE A 196 7.37 -10.39 -21.02
C ILE A 196 6.71 -10.45 -22.40
N LEU A 197 5.45 -10.02 -22.50
CA LEU A 197 4.66 -10.12 -23.74
C LEU A 197 4.98 -9.02 -24.76
N GLN A 198 5.25 -7.80 -24.29
CA GLN A 198 5.33 -6.60 -25.14
C GLN A 198 6.65 -5.85 -25.03
N GLY A 199 7.56 -6.28 -24.14
CA GLY A 199 8.82 -5.61 -23.90
C GLY A 199 9.75 -5.66 -25.11
N ASN A 200 10.65 -4.68 -25.19
CA ASN A 200 11.72 -4.67 -26.17
C ASN A 200 12.88 -5.53 -25.67
N LYS A 201 13.31 -6.49 -26.49
CA LYS A 201 14.51 -7.27 -26.21
C LYS A 201 15.74 -6.39 -26.40
N LYS A 202 16.60 -6.31 -25.38
CA LYS A 202 17.86 -5.54 -25.40
C LYS A 202 19.01 -6.40 -24.89
N GLY A 203 20.23 -6.10 -25.33
CA GLY A 203 21.42 -6.48 -24.58
C GLY A 203 21.50 -5.67 -23.28
N ASP A 204 22.41 -6.05 -22.38
CA ASP A 204 22.68 -5.31 -21.15
C ASP A 204 24.19 -5.32 -20.84
N ARG A 205 24.59 -4.61 -19.78
CA ARG A 205 25.98 -4.55 -19.32
C ARG A 205 26.50 -5.88 -18.73
N THR A 206 25.61 -6.80 -18.37
CA THR A 206 25.95 -8.07 -17.69
C THR A 206 26.08 -9.23 -18.69
N GLY A 207 25.67 -9.03 -19.94
CA GLY A 207 25.66 -10.05 -20.99
C GLY A 207 24.43 -10.97 -20.96
N THR A 208 23.49 -10.78 -20.03
CA THR A 208 22.31 -11.65 -19.85
C THR A 208 21.22 -11.34 -20.87
N GLY A 209 21.05 -10.06 -21.19
CA GLY A 209 19.94 -9.52 -21.96
C GLY A 209 18.68 -9.34 -21.12
N THR A 210 17.80 -8.46 -21.59
CA THR A 210 16.54 -8.10 -20.92
C THR A 210 15.38 -7.99 -21.90
N MET A 211 14.16 -8.16 -21.37
CA MET A 211 12.93 -7.61 -21.93
C MET A 211 12.58 -6.36 -21.13
N SER A 212 12.25 -5.25 -21.79
CA SER A 212 12.05 -3.97 -21.08
C SER A 212 10.92 -3.09 -21.65
N LEU A 213 10.31 -2.31 -20.76
CA LEU A 213 9.43 -1.19 -21.08
C LEU A 213 10.00 0.08 -20.45
N PHE A 214 9.76 1.24 -21.07
CA PHE A 214 10.21 2.52 -20.55
C PHE A 214 9.02 3.33 -20.02
N GLY A 215 9.07 3.67 -18.74
CA GLY A 215 8.00 4.37 -18.03
C GLY A 215 6.96 3.40 -17.48
N ALA A 216 6.90 3.28 -16.16
CA ALA A 216 5.82 2.61 -15.45
C ALA A 216 5.56 3.28 -14.10
N GLN A 217 4.40 3.02 -13.50
CA GLN A 217 4.06 3.49 -12.17
C GLN A 217 3.23 2.45 -11.42
N MET A 218 3.49 2.30 -10.13
CA MET A 218 2.67 1.52 -9.20
C MET A 218 2.38 2.36 -7.95
N ARG A 219 1.25 2.12 -7.28
CA ARG A 219 0.87 2.77 -6.02
C ARG A 219 0.46 1.74 -4.98
N PHE A 220 0.94 1.90 -3.75
CA PHE A 220 0.66 1.00 -2.63
C PHE A 220 0.19 1.80 -1.42
N SER A 221 -0.92 1.41 -0.81
CA SER A 221 -1.41 2.03 0.42
C SER A 221 -0.58 1.56 1.62
N LEU A 222 -0.23 2.48 2.51
CA LEU A 222 0.45 2.23 3.79
C LEU A 222 -0.47 2.47 5.00
N ARG A 223 -1.73 2.81 4.74
CA ARG A 223 -2.74 3.09 5.78
C ARG A 223 -3.06 1.84 6.57
N ASN A 224 -3.52 2.04 7.81
CA ASN A 224 -3.96 0.96 8.70
C ASN A 224 -2.89 -0.12 8.89
N ASP A 225 -1.63 0.32 8.95
CA ASP A 225 -0.43 -0.50 9.14
C ASP A 225 -0.18 -1.58 8.07
N VAL A 226 -0.92 -1.56 6.96
CA VAL A 226 -0.66 -2.40 5.78
C VAL A 226 0.76 -2.13 5.28
N PHE A 227 1.45 -3.20 4.89
CA PHE A 227 2.82 -3.10 4.40
C PHE A 227 2.98 -3.88 3.11
N PRO A 228 3.32 -3.24 1.96
CA PRO A 228 3.37 -3.87 0.64
C PRO A 228 4.59 -4.78 0.46
N LEU A 229 4.69 -5.80 1.31
CA LEU A 229 5.67 -6.87 1.21
C LEU A 229 5.04 -7.99 0.37
N LEU A 230 5.51 -8.09 -0.88
CA LEU A 230 4.91 -8.98 -1.87
C LEU A 230 4.78 -10.43 -1.37
N THR A 231 3.69 -11.08 -1.77
CA THR A 231 3.26 -12.37 -1.23
C THR A 231 3.34 -13.50 -2.24
N THR A 232 3.28 -13.21 -3.54
CA THR A 232 3.49 -14.21 -4.61
C THR A 232 4.90 -14.79 -4.62
N LYS A 233 5.85 -14.11 -3.99
CA LYS A 233 7.20 -14.60 -3.69
C LYS A 233 7.69 -14.01 -2.38
N ARG A 234 8.29 -14.84 -1.52
CA ARG A 234 8.91 -14.37 -0.27
C ARG A 234 10.01 -13.35 -0.56
N VAL A 235 9.90 -12.17 0.06
CA VAL A 235 10.89 -11.09 0.02
C VAL A 235 11.84 -11.22 1.21
N PHE A 236 13.11 -10.88 1.01
CA PHE A 236 14.14 -10.94 2.05
C PHE A 236 14.05 -9.74 3.01
N TRP A 237 13.04 -9.76 3.89
CA TRP A 237 12.72 -8.67 4.82
C TRP A 237 13.90 -8.17 5.65
N LYS A 238 14.70 -9.09 6.23
CA LYS A 238 15.87 -8.69 7.03
C LYS A 238 16.85 -7.85 6.21
N GLY A 239 17.12 -8.24 4.96
CA GLY A 239 17.95 -7.46 4.05
C GLY A 239 17.37 -6.08 3.77
N VAL A 240 16.06 -5.99 3.52
CA VAL A 240 15.36 -4.71 3.26
C VAL A 240 15.54 -3.72 4.41
N ALA A 241 15.22 -4.15 5.62
CA ALA A 241 15.23 -3.28 6.78
C ALA A 241 16.65 -2.83 7.15
N GLU A 242 17.60 -3.76 7.16
CA GLU A 242 18.99 -3.48 7.53
C GLU A 242 19.72 -2.64 6.48
N GLU A 243 19.45 -2.85 5.18
CA GLU A 243 19.98 -1.98 4.12
C GLU A 243 19.40 -0.56 4.23
N LEU A 244 18.12 -0.42 4.56
CA LEU A 244 17.54 0.90 4.76
C LEU A 244 18.17 1.63 5.96
N LEU A 245 18.39 0.93 7.08
CA LEU A 245 19.10 1.50 8.23
C LEU A 245 20.54 1.89 7.88
N TRP A 246 21.21 1.07 7.07
CA TRP A 246 22.54 1.37 6.52
C TRP A 246 22.50 2.65 5.65
N PHE A 247 21.53 2.80 4.75
CA PHE A 247 21.34 4.05 3.98
C PHE A 247 21.06 5.25 4.89
N ILE A 248 20.20 5.09 5.89
CA ILE A 248 19.88 6.17 6.85
C ILE A 248 21.15 6.60 7.56
N SER A 249 22.00 5.67 8.02
CA SER A 249 23.23 6.00 8.74
C SER A 249 24.30 6.73 7.89
N GLY A 250 24.15 6.76 6.56
CA GLY A 250 25.17 7.32 5.68
C GLY A 250 26.36 6.40 5.41
N ASP A 251 26.31 5.16 5.90
CA ASP A 251 27.37 4.17 5.74
C ASP A 251 27.57 3.80 4.26
N THR A 252 28.82 3.51 3.90
CA THR A 252 29.27 3.13 2.55
C THR A 252 30.11 1.84 2.54
N ASN A 253 30.27 1.22 3.70
CA ASN A 253 30.96 -0.04 3.90
C ASN A 253 29.99 -1.22 3.77
N ALA A 254 30.16 -2.03 2.72
CA ALA A 254 29.35 -3.24 2.53
C ALA A 254 29.58 -4.29 3.64
N LYS A 255 30.73 -4.25 4.34
CA LYS A 255 31.04 -5.22 5.42
C LYS A 255 30.07 -5.09 6.59
N THR A 256 29.56 -3.90 6.88
CA THR A 256 28.53 -3.69 7.92
C THR A 256 27.28 -4.54 7.67
N LEU A 257 26.90 -4.72 6.40
CA LEU A 257 25.81 -5.61 6.02
C LEU A 257 26.24 -7.09 6.02
N GLN A 258 27.45 -7.39 5.55
CA GLN A 258 27.99 -8.75 5.54
C GLN A 258 28.08 -9.37 6.93
N ASP A 259 28.51 -8.59 7.93
CA ASP A 259 28.61 -9.01 9.33
C ASP A 259 27.25 -9.39 9.92
N LYS A 260 26.15 -8.86 9.35
CA LYS A 260 24.77 -9.22 9.69
C LYS A 260 24.19 -10.35 8.83
N GLY A 261 25.01 -10.95 7.96
CA GLY A 261 24.66 -12.01 7.03
C GLY A 261 23.94 -11.53 5.76
N ILE A 262 24.04 -10.24 5.42
CA ILE A 262 23.37 -9.63 4.27
C ILE A 262 24.40 -9.41 3.16
N LYS A 263 24.20 -10.11 2.05
CA LYS A 263 25.20 -10.27 0.97
C LYS A 263 24.81 -9.60 -0.35
N ILE A 264 23.84 -8.68 -0.31
CA ILE A 264 23.25 -8.08 -1.52
C ILE A 264 24.24 -7.15 -2.25
N TRP A 265 25.27 -6.65 -1.56
CA TRP A 265 26.32 -5.81 -2.12
C TRP A 265 27.64 -6.54 -2.40
N ASP A 266 27.75 -7.85 -2.08
CA ASP A 266 29.01 -8.60 -2.19
C ASP A 266 29.56 -8.60 -3.62
N GLY A 267 28.69 -8.75 -4.62
CA GLY A 267 29.08 -8.72 -6.03
C GLY A 267 29.72 -7.37 -6.40
N ASN A 268 29.00 -6.27 -6.14
CA ASN A 268 29.44 -4.92 -6.47
C ASN A 268 30.55 -4.37 -5.56
N GLY A 269 30.76 -4.96 -4.38
CA GLY A 269 31.82 -4.59 -3.44
C GLY A 269 33.09 -5.45 -3.59
N SER A 270 33.08 -6.47 -4.45
CA SER A 270 34.24 -7.35 -4.66
C SER A 270 35.43 -6.62 -5.25
N ARG A 271 36.65 -7.10 -4.97
CA ARG A 271 37.89 -6.54 -5.53
C ARG A 271 37.86 -6.59 -7.06
N GLU A 272 37.44 -7.74 -7.60
CA GLU A 272 37.33 -8.00 -9.02
C GLU A 272 36.38 -7.01 -9.71
N TYR A 273 35.21 -6.75 -9.12
CA TYR A 273 34.26 -5.81 -9.68
C TYR A 273 34.78 -4.37 -9.62
N LEU A 274 35.29 -3.93 -8.47
CA LEU A 274 35.83 -2.57 -8.31
C LEU A 274 36.99 -2.30 -9.29
N ASP A 275 37.86 -3.29 -9.54
CA ASP A 275 38.93 -3.19 -10.55
C ASP A 275 38.37 -3.08 -11.97
N SER A 276 37.33 -3.87 -12.29
CA SER A 276 36.68 -3.86 -13.61
C SER A 276 36.08 -2.50 -13.99
N ILE A 277 35.73 -1.67 -13.01
CA ILE A 277 35.17 -0.33 -13.20
C ILE A 277 36.17 0.79 -12.90
N GLY A 278 37.46 0.46 -12.72
CA GLY A 278 38.54 1.44 -12.57
C GLY A 278 38.71 2.00 -11.15
N LEU A 279 38.05 1.43 -10.13
CA LEU A 279 38.16 1.82 -8.72
C LEU A 279 39.23 1.00 -7.98
N THR A 280 40.41 0.86 -8.60
CA THR A 280 41.53 0.02 -8.09
C THR A 280 42.12 0.49 -6.76
N HIS A 281 41.91 1.76 -6.40
CA HIS A 281 42.41 2.37 -5.18
C HIS A 281 41.49 2.14 -3.96
N ARG A 282 40.24 1.71 -4.17
CA ARG A 282 39.26 1.48 -3.08
C ARG A 282 39.55 0.21 -2.31
N GLU A 283 39.19 0.13 -1.04
CA GLU A 283 39.20 -1.16 -0.32
C GLU A 283 38.05 -2.06 -0.81
N ALA A 284 38.21 -3.39 -0.78
CA ALA A 284 37.08 -4.28 -1.03
C ALA A 284 35.97 -4.05 0.01
N GLY A 285 34.74 -3.84 -0.47
CA GLY A 285 33.59 -3.43 0.32
C GLY A 285 33.35 -1.92 0.42
N ASP A 286 34.29 -1.07 0.00
CA ASP A 286 34.08 0.39 -0.12
C ASP A 286 33.29 0.67 -1.40
N LEU A 287 32.00 0.99 -1.25
CA LEU A 287 31.11 1.23 -2.38
C LEU A 287 31.23 2.65 -2.95
N GLY A 288 32.06 3.51 -2.35
CA GLY A 288 32.13 4.93 -2.66
C GLY A 288 30.92 5.73 -2.13
N PRO A 289 30.72 6.96 -2.62
CA PRO A 289 29.70 7.87 -2.12
C PRO A 289 28.28 7.53 -2.61
N VAL A 290 27.82 6.29 -2.35
CA VAL A 290 26.53 5.76 -2.79
C VAL A 290 25.38 6.15 -1.86
N TYR A 291 24.15 6.14 -2.38
CA TYR A 291 22.87 6.24 -1.65
C TYR A 291 22.90 7.03 -0.33
N GLY A 292 23.09 6.34 0.80
CA GLY A 292 23.07 6.92 2.14
C GLY A 292 24.07 8.06 2.33
N PHE A 293 25.26 7.93 1.75
CA PHE A 293 26.23 9.03 1.73
C PHE A 293 25.64 10.27 1.08
N GLN A 294 24.98 10.13 -0.08
CA GLN A 294 24.33 11.26 -0.73
C GLN A 294 23.14 11.77 0.09
N TRP A 295 22.44 10.91 0.84
CA TRP A 295 21.33 11.33 1.69
C TRP A 295 21.77 12.19 2.87
N ARG A 296 22.90 11.86 3.50
CA ARG A 296 23.39 12.52 4.72
C ARG A 296 24.49 13.55 4.47
N HIS A 297 25.21 13.42 3.36
CA HIS A 297 26.43 14.16 3.04
C HIS A 297 26.49 14.61 1.56
N PHE A 298 25.36 15.02 0.98
CA PHE A 298 25.30 15.39 -0.43
C PHE A 298 26.35 16.46 -0.80
N GLY A 299 27.20 16.16 -1.78
CA GLY A 299 28.27 17.05 -2.24
C GLY A 299 29.50 17.13 -1.33
N ALA A 300 29.58 16.33 -0.26
CA ALA A 300 30.82 16.16 0.49
C ALA A 300 31.87 15.44 -0.35
N LYS A 301 33.14 15.80 -0.18
CA LYS A 301 34.26 15.14 -0.89
C LYS A 301 34.53 13.79 -0.26
N TYR A 302 34.19 12.72 -0.96
CA TYR A 302 34.47 11.36 -0.51
C TYR A 302 35.98 11.07 -0.45
N VAL A 303 36.41 10.39 0.61
CA VAL A 303 37.76 9.87 0.83
C VAL A 303 37.72 8.35 0.80
N ASP A 304 37.18 7.74 1.86
CA ASP A 304 36.98 6.30 2.02
C ASP A 304 35.77 6.00 2.94
N MET A 305 35.43 4.73 3.09
CA MET A 305 34.34 4.26 3.95
C MET A 305 34.61 4.36 5.47
N HIS A 306 35.82 4.72 5.89
CA HIS A 306 36.22 4.80 7.31
C HIS A 306 36.23 6.24 7.85
N THR A 307 36.15 7.22 6.95
CA THR A 307 36.19 8.65 7.27
C THR A 307 34.89 9.10 7.95
N ASP A 308 35.01 9.93 8.99
CA ASP A 308 33.87 10.61 9.60
C ASP A 308 33.43 11.81 8.76
N TYR A 309 32.25 11.70 8.15
CA TYR A 309 31.65 12.75 7.32
C TYR A 309 30.67 13.65 8.09
N THR A 310 30.58 13.53 9.42
CA THR A 310 29.67 14.33 10.24
C THR A 310 29.82 15.82 9.96
N GLY A 311 28.71 16.48 9.64
CA GLY A 311 28.66 17.92 9.33
C GLY A 311 29.20 18.31 7.95
N GLN A 312 29.61 17.34 7.12
CA GLN A 312 30.04 17.58 5.74
C GLN A 312 28.87 17.41 4.77
N GLY A 313 28.86 18.24 3.71
CA GLY A 313 27.82 18.20 2.68
C GLY A 313 26.46 18.69 3.18
N VAL A 314 25.39 18.28 2.49
CA VAL A 314 24.01 18.58 2.87
C VAL A 314 23.33 17.31 3.39
N ASP A 315 22.87 17.34 4.64
CA ASP A 315 22.00 16.30 5.21
C ASP A 315 20.56 16.51 4.71
N GLN A 316 20.26 15.91 3.56
CA GLN A 316 18.95 15.98 2.93
C GLN A 316 17.88 15.27 3.75
N LEU A 317 18.21 14.16 4.42
CA LEU A 317 17.24 13.42 5.24
C LEU A 317 16.80 14.25 6.44
N ALA A 318 17.73 14.92 7.12
CA ALA A 318 17.42 15.84 8.20
C ALA A 318 16.56 17.02 7.73
N ASP A 319 16.89 17.61 6.57
CA ASP A 319 16.08 18.70 5.97
C ASP A 319 14.67 18.24 5.59
N VAL A 320 14.51 17.04 5.01
CA VAL A 320 13.21 16.43 4.72
C VAL A 320 12.36 16.30 5.98
N ILE A 321 12.91 15.69 7.04
CA ILE A 321 12.19 15.51 8.31
C ILE A 321 11.81 16.86 8.93
N ASN A 322 12.72 17.84 8.89
CA ASN A 322 12.47 19.18 9.38
C ASN A 322 11.34 19.88 8.60
N LYS A 323 11.33 19.78 7.26
CA LYS A 323 10.27 20.34 6.43
C LYS A 323 8.93 19.66 6.67
N ILE A 324 8.88 18.33 6.82
CA ILE A 324 7.63 17.63 7.12
C ILE A 324 7.04 18.12 8.45
N LYS A 325 7.88 18.31 9.47
CA LYS A 325 7.44 18.79 10.80
C LYS A 325 6.99 20.25 10.79
N ASN A 326 7.70 21.12 10.07
CA ASN A 326 7.58 22.57 10.24
C ASN A 326 6.99 23.31 9.03
N LYS A 327 7.00 22.69 7.85
CA LYS A 327 6.52 23.24 6.57
C LYS A 327 5.87 22.12 5.72
N PRO A 328 4.83 21.42 6.22
CA PRO A 328 4.29 20.22 5.57
C PRO A 328 3.74 20.46 4.15
N ASP A 329 3.28 21.67 3.85
CA ASP A 329 2.77 22.05 2.51
C ASP A 329 3.89 22.42 1.51
N ASP A 330 5.17 22.36 1.94
CA ASP A 330 6.30 22.65 1.06
C ASP A 330 6.36 21.64 -0.10
N ARG A 331 6.55 22.13 -1.31
CA ARG A 331 6.63 21.31 -2.52
C ARG A 331 8.05 20.87 -2.89
N ARG A 332 9.02 21.13 -2.01
CA ARG A 332 10.46 20.80 -2.15
C ARG A 332 10.94 19.89 -1.02
N ILE A 333 10.08 19.00 -0.54
CA ILE A 333 10.43 17.93 0.39
C ILE A 333 10.96 16.76 -0.44
N LEU A 334 12.24 16.83 -0.77
CA LEU A 334 12.91 15.97 -1.76
C LEU A 334 14.18 15.36 -1.17
N LEU A 335 14.51 14.15 -1.63
CA LEU A 335 15.75 13.43 -1.30
C LEU A 335 16.33 12.85 -2.58
N SER A 336 17.60 13.12 -2.87
CA SER A 336 18.28 12.65 -4.08
C SER A 336 19.57 11.91 -3.76
N ALA A 337 19.76 10.76 -4.39
CA ALA A 337 21.07 10.09 -4.46
C ALA A 337 21.81 10.38 -5.78
N TRP A 338 21.17 11.07 -6.73
CA TRP A 338 21.77 11.35 -8.03
C TRP A 338 22.65 12.59 -8.00
N ASN A 339 23.96 12.38 -7.82
CA ASN A 339 24.96 13.43 -7.91
C ASN A 339 25.86 13.18 -9.15
N PRO A 340 25.65 13.92 -10.26
CA PRO A 340 26.47 13.76 -11.48
C PRO A 340 27.97 13.88 -11.26
N SER A 341 28.41 14.69 -10.29
CA SER A 341 29.84 14.89 -9.98
C SER A 341 30.48 13.65 -9.34
N ASP A 342 29.69 12.83 -8.66
CA ASP A 342 30.19 11.67 -7.91
C ASP A 342 29.92 10.34 -8.60
N LEU A 343 29.17 10.30 -9.71
CA LEU A 343 28.79 9.03 -10.37
C LEU A 343 30.00 8.16 -10.74
N GLY A 344 31.11 8.78 -11.16
CA GLY A 344 32.36 8.07 -11.48
C GLY A 344 33.12 7.53 -10.26
N LEU A 345 32.70 7.91 -9.04
CA LEU A 345 33.30 7.46 -7.78
C LEU A 345 32.54 6.27 -7.16
N MET A 346 31.31 6.02 -7.60
CA MET A 346 30.41 5.02 -7.01
C MET A 346 30.63 3.64 -7.64
N ALA A 347 30.62 2.59 -6.81
CA ALA A 347 30.65 1.22 -7.29
C ALA A 347 29.47 0.91 -8.22
N LEU A 348 28.29 1.47 -7.93
CA LEU A 348 27.13 1.38 -8.80
C LEU A 348 26.32 2.68 -8.73
N PRO A 349 26.03 3.34 -9.87
CA PRO A 349 25.15 4.50 -9.88
C PRO A 349 23.77 4.19 -9.27
N PRO A 350 23.18 5.09 -8.47
CA PRO A 350 21.94 4.81 -7.74
C PRO A 350 20.78 4.38 -8.65
N CYS A 351 20.14 3.25 -8.35
CA CYS A 351 18.97 2.78 -9.07
C CYS A 351 17.72 3.56 -8.67
N HIS A 352 17.38 3.56 -7.38
CA HIS A 352 16.38 4.44 -6.77
C HIS A 352 17.04 5.75 -6.38
N MET A 353 16.92 6.73 -7.28
CA MET A 353 17.83 7.87 -7.31
C MET A 353 17.23 9.15 -6.72
N PHE A 354 15.90 9.19 -6.54
CA PHE A 354 15.17 10.38 -6.11
C PHE A 354 13.85 10.00 -5.47
N CYS A 355 13.45 10.66 -4.38
CA CYS A 355 12.08 10.60 -3.89
C CYS A 355 11.57 11.97 -3.41
N GLN A 356 10.24 12.12 -3.46
CA GLN A 356 9.50 13.28 -3.01
C GLN A 356 8.47 12.86 -1.97
N PHE A 357 8.32 13.67 -0.93
CA PHE A 357 7.29 13.49 0.08
C PHE A 357 6.17 14.51 -0.08
N TYR A 358 4.98 14.13 0.37
CA TYR A 358 3.77 14.95 0.33
C TYR A 358 2.96 14.73 1.61
N VAL A 359 2.55 15.84 2.25
CA VAL A 359 1.70 15.80 3.44
C VAL A 359 0.32 16.33 3.08
N ALA A 360 -0.73 15.59 3.42
CA ALA A 360 -2.11 16.04 3.35
C ALA A 360 -2.95 15.30 4.38
N ASP A 361 -3.92 15.98 4.98
CA ASP A 361 -4.89 15.39 5.91
C ASP A 361 -4.26 14.59 7.09
N GLY A 362 -3.07 15.01 7.52
CA GLY A 362 -2.30 14.34 8.59
C GLY A 362 -1.60 13.05 8.13
N GLU A 363 -1.53 12.79 6.83
CA GLU A 363 -0.88 11.64 6.23
C GLU A 363 0.37 12.03 5.42
N LEU A 364 1.42 11.19 5.48
CA LEU A 364 2.64 11.32 4.70
C LEU A 364 2.66 10.30 3.57
N SER A 365 2.77 10.78 2.34
CA SER A 365 2.99 9.95 1.15
C SER A 365 4.39 10.15 0.59
N CYS A 366 4.91 9.16 -0.13
CA CYS A 366 6.21 9.19 -0.78
C CYS A 366 6.10 8.72 -2.23
N GLN A 367 6.66 9.49 -3.17
CA GLN A 367 6.87 9.08 -4.55
C GLN A 367 8.36 8.89 -4.80
N MET A 368 8.77 7.68 -5.19
CA MET A 368 10.16 7.36 -5.53
C MET A 368 10.32 7.14 -7.03
N TYR A 369 11.38 7.69 -7.61
CA TYR A 369 11.80 7.47 -8.99
C TYR A 369 13.01 6.52 -9.05
N GLN A 370 12.82 5.40 -9.75
CA GLN A 370 13.84 4.40 -10.01
C GLN A 370 14.19 4.36 -11.50
N ARG A 371 15.42 4.76 -11.86
CA ARG A 371 15.84 4.84 -13.27
C ARG A 371 15.92 3.48 -13.96
N SER A 372 16.20 2.42 -13.19
CA SER A 372 16.44 1.06 -13.68
C SER A 372 15.94 0.07 -12.64
N ALA A 373 15.01 -0.79 -13.04
CA ALA A 373 14.23 -1.61 -12.15
C ALA A 373 14.18 -3.06 -12.65
N ASP A 374 14.98 -3.91 -12.01
CA ASP A 374 14.86 -5.36 -12.16
C ASP A 374 13.58 -5.83 -11.47
N MET A 375 12.59 -6.20 -12.29
CA MET A 375 11.29 -6.68 -11.82
C MET A 375 11.39 -8.03 -11.11
N GLY A 376 12.42 -8.83 -11.42
CA GLY A 376 12.67 -10.13 -10.80
C GLY A 376 13.09 -9.98 -9.35
N LEU A 377 14.24 -9.38 -9.07
CA LEU A 377 14.80 -9.31 -7.72
C LEU A 377 14.62 -7.94 -7.07
N GLY A 378 14.97 -6.86 -7.77
CA GLY A 378 15.10 -5.52 -7.19
C GLY A 378 13.77 -4.88 -6.77
N VAL A 379 12.77 -4.87 -7.65
CA VAL A 379 11.52 -4.13 -7.43
C VAL A 379 10.77 -4.56 -6.16
N PRO A 380 10.56 -5.85 -5.85
CA PRO A 380 9.95 -6.27 -4.59
C PRO A 380 10.70 -5.75 -3.35
N PHE A 381 12.02 -5.69 -3.43
CA PHE A 381 12.89 -5.17 -2.37
C PHE A 381 12.73 -3.65 -2.24
N ASN A 382 12.70 -2.91 -3.35
CA ASN A 382 12.59 -1.45 -3.37
C ASN A 382 11.21 -0.96 -2.93
N ILE A 383 10.13 -1.69 -3.27
CA ILE A 383 8.77 -1.40 -2.77
C ILE A 383 8.76 -1.44 -1.24
N ALA A 384 9.27 -2.53 -0.65
CA ALA A 384 9.31 -2.69 0.79
C ALA A 384 10.22 -1.65 1.48
N SER A 385 11.38 -1.33 0.88
CA SER A 385 12.34 -0.37 1.43
C SER A 385 11.75 1.04 1.54
N TYR A 386 11.16 1.58 0.47
CA TYR A 386 10.59 2.93 0.52
C TYR A 386 9.24 3.00 1.24
N ALA A 387 8.48 1.91 1.25
CA ALA A 387 7.32 1.80 2.15
C ALA A 387 7.76 1.90 3.62
N LEU A 388 8.85 1.22 3.99
CA LEU A 388 9.41 1.27 5.35
C LEU A 388 9.91 2.68 5.68
N LEU A 389 10.69 3.30 4.80
CA LEU A 389 11.19 4.67 4.97
C LEU A 389 10.04 5.67 5.20
N THR A 390 8.99 5.58 4.39
CA THR A 390 7.81 6.44 4.49
C THR A 390 7.15 6.29 5.86
N ARG A 391 7.00 5.05 6.35
CA ARG A 391 6.41 4.79 7.66
C ARG A 391 7.29 5.26 8.82
N MET A 392 8.61 5.07 8.72
CA MET A 392 9.55 5.57 9.73
C MET A 392 9.50 7.11 9.82
N ILE A 393 9.54 7.80 8.68
CA ILE A 393 9.46 9.26 8.63
C ILE A 393 8.10 9.75 9.15
N ALA A 394 7.00 9.10 8.75
CA ALA A 394 5.67 9.44 9.25
C ALA A 394 5.62 9.37 10.78
N GLN A 395 6.14 8.29 11.38
CA GLN A 395 6.17 8.10 12.83
C GLN A 395 6.97 9.21 13.54
N VAL A 396 8.20 9.48 13.11
CA VAL A 396 9.06 10.49 13.79
C VAL A 396 8.56 11.91 13.59
N CYS A 397 7.66 12.13 12.62
CA CYS A 397 6.97 13.40 12.38
C CYS A 397 5.57 13.46 13.00
N GLY A 398 5.10 12.41 13.67
CA GLY A 398 3.75 12.38 14.27
C GLY A 398 2.61 12.32 13.26
N LEU A 399 2.87 11.83 12.04
CA LEU A 399 1.91 11.68 10.96
C LEU A 399 1.51 10.21 10.78
N LYS A 400 0.38 9.99 10.10
CA LYS A 400 0.00 8.67 9.59
C LYS A 400 0.72 8.40 8.27
N ALA A 401 0.93 7.14 7.91
CA ALA A 401 1.44 6.79 6.60
C ALA A 401 0.28 6.76 5.57
N GLY A 402 0.48 7.43 4.43
CA GLY A 402 -0.45 7.51 3.30
C GLY A 402 -0.09 6.52 2.21
N ASP A 403 0.33 7.00 1.04
CA ASP A 403 0.68 6.15 -0.11
C ASP A 403 2.19 6.11 -0.39
N PHE A 404 2.66 4.96 -0.85
CA PHE A 404 3.92 4.83 -1.57
C PHE A 404 3.65 4.72 -3.08
N ILE A 405 4.27 5.59 -3.87
CA ILE A 405 4.18 5.62 -5.32
C ILE A 405 5.56 5.30 -5.90
N HIS A 406 5.64 4.25 -6.72
CA HIS A 406 6.86 3.81 -7.37
C HIS A 406 6.82 4.17 -8.85
N VAL A 407 7.61 5.16 -9.25
CA VAL A 407 7.80 5.57 -10.64
C VAL A 407 9.06 4.93 -11.18
N ILE A 408 8.96 4.26 -12.32
CA ILE A 408 10.04 3.49 -12.92
C ILE A 408 10.39 4.04 -14.31
N GLY A 409 11.68 4.22 -14.57
CA GLY A 409 12.27 4.46 -15.88
C GLY A 409 12.32 3.18 -16.71
N ASP A 410 13.49 2.54 -16.80
CA ASP A 410 13.68 1.27 -17.48
C ASP A 410 13.21 0.11 -16.58
N ALA A 411 11.98 -0.37 -16.80
CA ALA A 411 11.39 -1.54 -16.14
C ALA A 411 11.73 -2.79 -16.95
N HIS A 412 12.49 -3.72 -16.38
CA HIS A 412 13.00 -4.85 -17.13
C HIS A 412 12.93 -6.18 -16.38
N VAL A 413 12.85 -7.25 -17.18
CA VAL A 413 12.98 -8.64 -16.78
C VAL A 413 14.21 -9.21 -17.48
N TYR A 414 15.16 -9.74 -16.71
CA TYR A 414 16.28 -10.48 -17.29
C TYR A 414 15.79 -11.73 -18.01
N LEU A 415 16.45 -12.09 -19.12
CA LEU A 415 16.03 -13.24 -19.94
C LEU A 415 16.04 -14.56 -19.15
N ASN A 416 16.99 -14.74 -18.23
CA ASN A 416 17.08 -15.90 -17.34
C ASN A 416 16.02 -15.91 -16.21
N HIS A 417 15.26 -14.83 -16.02
CA HIS A 417 14.19 -14.73 -15.03
C HIS A 417 12.80 -14.98 -15.61
N ILE A 418 12.64 -15.08 -16.93
CA ILE A 418 11.32 -15.23 -17.57
C ILE A 418 10.59 -16.47 -17.06
N GLU A 419 11.22 -17.65 -17.06
CA GLU A 419 10.57 -18.88 -16.60
C GLU A 419 10.24 -18.86 -15.09
N PRO A 420 11.17 -18.47 -14.18
CA PRO A 420 10.84 -18.21 -12.77
C PRO A 420 9.68 -17.24 -12.56
N LEU A 421 9.59 -16.18 -13.39
CA LEU A 421 8.52 -15.20 -13.28
C LEU A 421 7.19 -15.72 -13.82
N LYS A 422 7.16 -16.57 -14.85
CA LYS A 422 5.94 -17.27 -15.27
C LYS A 422 5.39 -18.16 -14.17
N GLU A 423 6.26 -18.85 -13.41
CA GLU A 423 5.82 -19.57 -12.20
C GLU A 423 5.19 -18.61 -11.19
N GLN A 424 5.81 -17.45 -10.95
CA GLN A 424 5.28 -16.44 -10.04
C GLN A 424 3.92 -15.88 -10.49
N LEU A 425 3.74 -15.62 -11.79
CA LEU A 425 2.50 -15.11 -12.39
C LEU A 425 1.31 -16.08 -12.22
N SER A 426 1.56 -17.38 -12.05
CA SER A 426 0.52 -18.37 -11.78
C SER A 426 -0.04 -18.31 -10.35
N ARG A 427 0.60 -17.55 -9.45
CA ARG A 427 0.24 -17.49 -8.03
C ARG A 427 -0.72 -16.33 -7.77
N THR A 428 -1.85 -16.61 -7.12
CA THR A 428 -2.74 -15.56 -6.61
C THR A 428 -2.08 -14.84 -5.42
N PRO A 429 -2.05 -13.49 -5.41
CA PRO A 429 -1.64 -12.72 -4.24
C PRO A 429 -2.41 -13.12 -2.98
N ARG A 430 -1.72 -13.13 -1.85
CA ARG A 430 -2.32 -13.24 -0.51
C ARG A 430 -2.35 -11.85 0.13
N PRO A 431 -3.18 -11.62 1.17
CA PRO A 431 -3.19 -10.35 1.86
C PRO A 431 -1.79 -9.90 2.28
N PHE A 432 -1.48 -8.63 2.05
CA PHE A 432 -0.26 -8.03 2.56
C PHE A 432 -0.19 -8.13 4.09
N PRO A 433 1.03 -8.25 4.65
CA PRO A 433 1.22 -8.26 6.10
C PRO A 433 0.96 -6.89 6.72
N THR A 434 0.92 -6.89 8.05
CA THR A 434 0.97 -5.68 8.86
C THR A 434 2.41 -5.46 9.32
N LEU A 435 2.90 -4.22 9.26
CA LEU A 435 4.17 -3.84 9.89
C LEU A 435 3.87 -3.02 11.15
N ARG A 436 4.52 -3.34 12.26
CA ARG A 436 4.52 -2.56 13.50
C ARG A 436 5.89 -1.95 13.71
N LEU A 437 5.93 -0.67 14.03
CA LEU A 437 7.14 0.06 14.41
C LEU A 437 7.13 0.26 15.93
N ASN A 438 8.30 0.23 16.57
CA ASN A 438 8.42 0.54 17.98
C ASN A 438 8.01 2.02 18.24
N PRO A 439 6.93 2.27 18.99
CA PRO A 439 6.41 3.63 19.19
C PRO A 439 7.33 4.51 20.05
N ALA A 440 8.30 3.93 20.76
CA ALA A 440 9.27 4.67 21.56
C ALA A 440 10.29 5.44 20.72
N LYS A 441 10.50 5.05 19.45
CA LYS A 441 11.48 5.69 18.55
C LYS A 441 10.93 7.00 18.01
N LYS A 442 11.62 8.10 18.32
CA LYS A 442 11.22 9.48 17.97
C LYS A 442 12.21 10.18 17.04
N ASN A 443 13.41 9.63 16.87
CA ASN A 443 14.38 10.05 15.87
C ASN A 443 14.56 8.95 14.80
N ILE A 444 14.85 9.35 13.57
CA ILE A 444 15.07 8.42 12.44
C ILE A 444 16.33 7.58 12.66
N ASP A 445 17.33 8.15 13.34
CA ASP A 445 18.62 7.51 13.63
C ASP A 445 18.55 6.51 14.80
N ASP A 446 17.46 6.50 15.57
CA ASP A 446 17.33 5.64 16.75
C ASP A 446 16.88 4.21 16.41
N PHE A 447 16.37 3.98 15.20
CA PHE A 447 15.78 2.68 14.83
C PHE A 447 16.84 1.59 14.68
N THR A 448 16.53 0.40 15.19
CA THR A 448 17.26 -0.84 14.89
C THR A 448 16.33 -1.88 14.27
N PHE A 449 16.88 -3.00 13.79
CA PHE A 449 16.07 -4.05 13.15
C PHE A 449 14.98 -4.61 14.09
N GLU A 450 15.27 -4.69 15.38
CA GLU A 450 14.38 -5.20 16.43
C GLU A 450 13.17 -4.29 16.66
N ASP A 451 13.22 -3.04 16.19
CA ASP A 451 12.11 -2.09 16.29
C ASP A 451 11.01 -2.36 15.23
N PHE A 452 11.19 -3.36 14.38
CA PHE A 452 10.26 -3.71 13.32
C PHE A 452 9.66 -5.11 13.51
N THR A 453 8.33 -5.20 13.58
CA THR A 453 7.61 -6.49 13.64
C THR A 453 6.70 -6.64 12.44
N ILE A 454 6.89 -7.73 11.68
CA ILE A 454 6.02 -8.13 10.57
C ILE A 454 5.01 -9.16 11.09
N GLU A 455 3.73 -8.84 11.01
CA GLU A 455 2.62 -9.69 11.43
C GLU A 455 1.88 -10.24 10.20
N ASN A 456 1.39 -11.47 10.29
CA ASN A 456 0.54 -12.11 9.27
C ASN A 456 1.19 -12.27 7.87
N TYR A 457 2.52 -12.25 7.76
CA TYR A 457 3.20 -12.46 6.48
C TYR A 457 3.21 -13.93 6.06
N THR A 458 2.31 -14.28 5.16
CA THR A 458 2.11 -15.65 4.67
C THR A 458 2.42 -15.79 3.18
N PRO A 459 3.63 -15.47 2.70
CA PRO A 459 3.93 -15.53 1.27
C PRO A 459 3.94 -16.98 0.74
N HIS A 460 3.80 -17.11 -0.58
CA HIS A 460 4.17 -18.32 -1.29
C HIS A 460 5.68 -18.62 -1.14
N LYS A 461 6.09 -19.84 -1.50
CA LYS A 461 7.49 -20.27 -1.37
C LYS A 461 8.42 -19.39 -2.21
N THR A 462 9.67 -19.25 -1.77
CA THR A 462 10.71 -18.53 -2.54
C THR A 462 10.87 -19.15 -3.93
N ILE A 463 11.05 -18.29 -4.94
CA ILE A 463 11.48 -18.66 -6.28
C ILE A 463 12.92 -18.19 -6.42
N LYS A 464 13.83 -19.10 -6.78
CA LYS A 464 15.25 -18.77 -6.97
C LYS A 464 15.42 -18.02 -8.30
N MET A 465 16.13 -16.90 -8.25
CA MET A 465 16.56 -16.13 -9.42
C MET A 465 17.99 -15.68 -9.14
N GLU A 466 18.88 -15.85 -10.12
CA GLU A 466 20.28 -15.45 -10.01
C GLU A 466 20.44 -13.96 -10.29
N MET A 467 21.25 -13.27 -9.51
CA MET A 467 21.56 -11.86 -9.77
C MET A 467 22.48 -11.75 -10.99
N SER A 468 22.16 -10.85 -11.91
CA SER A 468 23.02 -10.54 -13.05
C SER A 468 24.05 -9.50 -12.61
N VAL A 469 25.33 -9.87 -12.58
CA VAL A 469 26.44 -9.03 -12.09
C VAL A 469 27.11 -8.29 -13.23
#